data_AF-A0A0G1QY99-F1
#
_entry.id   AF-A0A0G1QY99-F1
#
_cell.length_a   1.000
_cell.length_b   1.000
_cell.length_c   1.000
_cell.angle_alpha   90.00
_cell.angle_beta   90.00
_cell.angle_gamma   90.00
#
_symmetry.space_group_name_H-M   'P 1'
#
loop_
_entity.id
_entity.type
_entity.pdbx_description
1 polymer ?
#
loop_
_entity_poly.entity_id
_entity_poly.type
_entity_poly.pdbx_seq_one_letter_code
_entity_poly.pdbx_strand_id
1 'polypeptide(L)'
;MAQGSPISIKDIMTTEVISVFPDSSLLDAARTLSERQIDGLPVVDRVTNKLVGILTEYDLISKGSAIHLPTFQFILGNIAAFKKNRTQFEKQIAEVSALTVKDVMNTDPLTLPETASYDDAVFAFREHHRVNPIPVINAKKEVTGVISRFDILKPLHIVQGK
;
A
#
# COMPACT_ATOMS: atom_id res chain seq x y z
N MET A 1 -30.73 -6.42 -17.77
CA MET A 1 -29.27 -6.50 -17.57
C MET A 1 -28.80 -5.06 -17.41
N ALA A 2 -28.28 -4.70 -16.24
CA ALA A 2 -27.76 -3.34 -16.03
C ALA A 2 -26.60 -3.13 -17.01
N GLN A 3 -26.66 -2.07 -17.80
CA GLN A 3 -25.53 -1.64 -18.63
C GLN A 3 -24.39 -1.29 -17.69
N GLY A 4 -23.26 -2.00 -17.80
CA GLY A 4 -22.07 -1.73 -16.99
C GLY A 4 -21.64 -0.27 -17.15
N SER A 5 -21.01 0.29 -16.11
CA SER A 5 -20.53 1.67 -16.15
C SER A 5 -19.59 1.87 -17.35
N PRO A 6 -19.76 2.93 -18.18
CA PRO A 6 -18.84 3.20 -19.30
C PRO A 6 -17.45 3.65 -18.82
N ILE A 7 -17.26 3.82 -17.52
CA ILE A 7 -16.02 4.28 -16.90
C ILE A 7 -15.04 3.11 -16.80
N SER A 8 -13.86 3.27 -17.39
CA SER A 8 -12.78 2.31 -17.27
C SER A 8 -11.99 2.54 -15.98
N ILE A 9 -11.26 1.52 -15.52
CA ILE A 9 -10.38 1.68 -14.34
C ILE A 9 -9.31 2.75 -14.58
N LYS A 10 -8.85 2.92 -15.83
CA LYS A 10 -7.84 3.90 -16.22
C LYS A 10 -8.29 5.34 -15.99
N ASP A 11 -9.60 5.60 -15.98
CA ASP A 11 -10.17 6.92 -15.76
C ASP A 11 -10.12 7.36 -14.28
N ILE A 12 -9.99 6.40 -13.36
CA ILE A 12 -10.06 6.68 -11.91
C ILE A 12 -8.81 6.28 -11.14
N MET A 13 -8.00 5.34 -11.65
CA MET A 13 -6.77 4.91 -10.98
C MET A 13 -5.69 6.00 -10.96
N THR A 14 -4.77 5.89 -10.02
CA THR A 14 -3.53 6.69 -10.02
C THR A 14 -2.51 6.03 -10.94
N THR A 15 -2.04 6.74 -11.96
CA THR A 15 -1.07 6.25 -12.95
C THR A 15 0.38 6.56 -12.58
N GLU A 16 0.62 7.64 -11.82
CA GLU A 16 1.93 7.96 -11.25
C GLU A 16 2.17 7.10 -10.01
N VAL A 17 2.55 5.84 -10.24
CA VAL A 17 2.72 4.86 -9.18
C VAL A 17 4.08 4.99 -8.52
N ILE A 18 4.07 5.21 -7.21
CA ILE A 18 5.27 5.09 -6.37
C ILE A 18 5.41 3.62 -5.98
N SER A 19 6.48 2.97 -6.43
CA SER A 19 6.80 1.57 -6.12
C SER A 19 8.12 1.46 -5.37
N VAL A 20 8.30 0.35 -4.65
CA VAL A 20 9.55 -0.01 -3.96
C VAL A 20 10.06 -1.37 -4.44
N PHE A 21 11.26 -1.76 -4.00
CA PHE A 21 11.86 -3.05 -4.34
C PHE A 21 11.83 -3.99 -3.12
N PRO A 22 11.92 -5.32 -3.31
CA PRO A 22 11.93 -6.28 -2.21
C PRO A 22 13.07 -6.03 -1.20
N ASP A 23 14.22 -5.55 -1.68
CA ASP A 23 15.42 -5.23 -0.90
C ASP A 23 15.44 -3.80 -0.34
N SER A 24 14.42 -2.98 -0.62
CA SER A 24 14.30 -1.65 -0.04
C SER A 24 14.18 -1.72 1.49
N SER A 25 14.72 -0.70 2.16
CA SER A 25 14.55 -0.49 3.61
C SER A 25 13.07 -0.39 3.97
N LEU A 26 12.63 -1.15 4.97
CA LEU A 26 11.26 -1.07 5.46
C LEU A 26 10.96 0.31 6.04
N LEU A 27 11.93 0.94 6.71
CA LEU A 27 11.80 2.26 7.31
C LEU A 27 11.56 3.34 6.25
N ASP A 28 12.30 3.29 5.14
CA ASP A 28 12.17 4.27 4.05
C ASP A 28 10.84 4.08 3.31
N ALA A 29 10.40 2.83 3.13
CA ALA A 29 9.08 2.54 2.59
C ALA A 29 7.96 3.07 3.50
N ALA A 30 8.05 2.85 4.81
CA ALA A 30 7.09 3.38 5.79
C ALA A 30 7.08 4.92 5.82
N ARG A 31 8.25 5.55 5.74
CA ARG A 31 8.37 7.01 5.58
C ARG A 31 7.68 7.49 4.31
N THR A 32 7.89 6.79 3.20
CA THR A 32 7.26 7.13 1.91
C THR A 32 5.74 7.08 2.01
N LEU A 33 5.17 6.03 2.61
CA LEU A 33 3.72 5.94 2.87
C LEU A 33 3.21 7.16 3.64
N SER A 34 3.90 7.51 4.74
CA SER A 34 3.50 8.63 5.61
C SER A 34 3.65 10.00 4.95
N GLU A 35 4.76 10.27 4.26
CA GLU A 35 5.04 11.57 3.64
C GLU A 35 4.18 11.81 2.40
N ARG A 36 3.86 10.75 1.67
CA ARG A 36 3.01 10.82 0.46
C ARG A 36 1.53 10.64 0.76
N GLN A 37 1.17 10.30 2.00
CA GLN A 37 -0.21 10.03 2.42
C GLN A 37 -0.89 8.99 1.53
N ILE A 38 -0.21 7.87 1.32
CA ILE A 38 -0.71 6.74 0.52
C ILE A 38 -0.76 5.48 1.37
N ASP A 39 -1.77 4.63 1.11
CA ASP A 39 -2.07 3.48 1.96
C ASP A 39 -1.22 2.24 1.62
N GLY A 40 -0.53 2.25 0.48
CA GLY A 40 0.30 1.14 0.04
C GLY A 40 1.22 1.44 -1.13
N LEU A 41 2.25 0.62 -1.26
CA LEU A 41 3.30 0.66 -2.27
C LEU A 41 3.35 -0.67 -3.01
N PRO A 42 3.14 -0.71 -4.33
CA PRO A 42 3.48 -1.88 -5.13
C PRO A 42 4.96 -2.19 -4.99
N VAL A 43 5.28 -3.48 -4.83
CA VAL A 43 6.66 -3.97 -4.79
C VAL A 43 6.96 -4.59 -6.14
N VAL A 44 7.98 -4.07 -6.81
CA VAL A 44 8.37 -4.51 -8.16
C VAL A 44 9.78 -5.10 -8.15
N ASP A 45 10.00 -6.11 -9.00
CA ASP A 45 11.32 -6.66 -9.22
C ASP A 45 12.20 -5.67 -10.00
N ARG A 46 13.44 -5.47 -9.55
CA ARG A 46 14.35 -4.46 -10.09
C ARG A 46 14.77 -4.74 -11.54
N VAL A 47 14.84 -6.01 -11.95
CA VAL A 47 15.34 -6.41 -13.26
C VAL A 47 14.22 -6.50 -14.28
N THR A 48 13.10 -7.13 -13.89
CA THR A 48 11.98 -7.43 -14.78
C THR A 48 10.89 -6.36 -14.74
N ASN A 49 10.90 -5.46 -13.75
CA ASN A 49 9.88 -4.45 -13.50
C ASN A 49 8.47 -5.01 -13.26
N LYS A 50 8.38 -6.30 -12.91
CA LYS A 50 7.11 -6.98 -12.64
C LYS A 50 6.69 -6.81 -11.19
N LEU A 51 5.39 -6.76 -10.94
CA LEU A 51 4.84 -6.80 -9.60
C LEU A 51 5.19 -8.13 -8.93
N VAL A 52 5.76 -8.05 -7.73
CA VAL A 52 6.12 -9.21 -6.89
C VAL A 52 5.48 -9.16 -5.50
N GLY A 53 4.77 -8.07 -5.17
CA GLY A 53 4.04 -7.95 -3.92
C GLY A 53 3.43 -6.56 -3.74
N ILE A 54 2.81 -6.35 -2.58
CA ILE A 54 2.40 -5.02 -2.10
C ILE A 54 2.81 -4.88 -0.63
N LEU A 55 3.27 -3.68 -0.26
CA LEU A 55 3.43 -3.30 1.14
C LEU A 55 2.36 -2.25 1.47
N THR A 56 1.49 -2.56 2.43
CA THR A 56 0.46 -1.63 2.90
C THR A 56 0.72 -1.17 4.32
N GLU A 57 0.09 -0.06 4.73
CA GLU A 57 0.03 0.31 6.15
C GLU A 57 -0.53 -0.83 7.03
N TYR A 58 -1.48 -1.61 6.49
CA TYR A 58 -2.03 -2.77 7.20
C TYR A 58 -0.96 -3.84 7.40
N ASP A 59 -0.10 -4.12 6.43
CA ASP A 59 1.00 -5.09 6.60
C ASP A 59 1.99 -4.62 7.67
N LEU A 60 2.31 -3.32 7.70
CA LEU A 60 3.16 -2.71 8.73
C LEU A 60 2.57 -2.81 10.13
N ILE A 61 1.24 -2.81 10.25
CA ILE A 61 0.50 -2.84 11.53
C ILE A 61 0.15 -4.28 11.98
N SER A 62 -0.20 -5.18 11.05
CA SER A 62 -0.93 -6.43 11.35
C SER A 62 -0.12 -7.72 11.27
N LYS A 63 0.93 -7.79 10.42
CA LYS A 63 1.76 -9.00 10.32
C LYS A 63 2.91 -8.89 11.31
N GLY A 64 2.75 -9.53 12.47
CA GLY A 64 3.87 -9.91 13.34
C GLY A 64 4.92 -8.83 13.60
N SER A 65 4.51 -7.63 14.06
CA SER A 65 5.34 -6.72 14.88
C SER A 65 6.84 -6.61 14.53
N ALA A 66 7.19 -6.46 13.26
CA ALA A 66 8.47 -5.86 12.87
C ALA A 66 8.60 -4.48 13.52
N ILE A 67 7.50 -3.72 13.49
CA ILE A 67 7.26 -2.54 14.31
C ILE A 67 6.24 -2.98 15.36
N HIS A 68 6.71 -3.45 16.51
CA HIS A 68 5.83 -3.78 17.63
C HIS A 68 4.99 -2.54 17.96
N LEU A 69 3.68 -2.59 17.71
CA LEU A 69 2.76 -1.47 17.95
C LEU A 69 2.90 -0.90 19.38
N PRO A 70 3.14 -1.71 20.43
CA PRO A 70 3.49 -1.18 21.75
C PRO A 70 4.78 -0.35 21.78
N THR A 71 5.78 -0.67 20.94
CA THR A 71 7.01 0.12 20.76
C THR A 71 6.74 1.44 20.00
N PHE A 72 5.86 1.45 19.00
CA PHE A 72 5.47 2.68 18.31
C PHE A 72 4.55 3.57 19.17
N GLN A 73 3.66 2.97 19.97
CA GLN A 73 2.90 3.66 21.02
C GLN A 73 3.82 4.19 22.13
N PHE A 74 4.93 3.51 22.44
CA PHE A 74 5.96 4.01 23.35
C PHE A 74 6.71 5.23 22.76
N ILE A 75 6.95 5.22 21.45
CA ILE A 75 7.59 6.33 20.72
C ILE A 75 6.70 7.58 20.72
N LEU A 76 5.40 7.42 20.46
CA LEU A 76 4.43 8.52 20.37
C LEU A 76 3.86 8.94 21.72
N GLY A 77 3.80 8.04 22.69
CA GLY A 77 3.05 8.23 23.94
C GLY A 77 3.77 9.03 25.03
N ASN A 78 5.10 9.17 25.00
CA ASN A 78 5.82 9.81 26.10
C ASN A 78 7.16 10.42 25.69
N ILE A 79 7.15 11.55 24.98
CA ILE A 79 8.34 12.41 24.77
C ILE A 79 9.09 12.68 26.10
N ALA A 80 8.41 12.64 27.24
CA ALA A 80 8.98 12.80 28.58
C ALA A 80 9.57 11.53 29.24
N ALA A 81 9.14 10.30 28.88
CA ALA A 81 9.59 9.06 29.53
C ALA A 81 10.82 8.41 28.85
N PHE A 82 11.20 8.89 27.66
CA PHE A 82 12.35 8.40 26.86
C PHE A 82 13.69 8.38 27.60
N LYS A 83 13.84 9.15 28.68
CA LYS A 83 15.15 9.35 29.35
C LYS A 83 15.63 8.15 30.17
N LYS A 84 14.80 7.12 30.44
CA LYS A 84 15.12 6.09 31.45
C LYS A 84 15.70 4.76 30.94
N ASN A 85 15.43 4.32 29.69
CA ASN A 85 15.86 3.00 29.18
C ASN A 85 16.43 3.05 27.73
N ARG A 86 17.47 3.86 27.52
CA ARG A 86 18.11 4.10 26.20
C ARG A 86 18.59 2.83 25.49
N THR A 87 19.18 1.88 26.20
CA THR A 87 19.77 0.65 25.62
C THR A 87 18.74 -0.28 24.99
N GLN A 88 17.55 -0.41 25.60
CA GLN A 88 16.48 -1.25 25.06
C GLN A 88 15.87 -0.63 23.80
N PHE A 89 15.81 0.71 23.76
CA PHE A 89 15.32 1.46 22.61
C PHE A 89 16.28 1.37 21.41
N GLU A 90 17.58 1.55 21.64
CA GLU A 90 18.62 1.43 20.60
C GLU A 90 18.59 0.04 19.93
N LYS A 91 18.36 -1.03 20.72
CA LYS A 91 18.23 -2.39 20.20
C LYS A 91 17.01 -2.56 19.29
N GLN A 92 15.84 -2.05 19.70
CA GLN A 92 14.61 -2.15 18.90
C GLN A 92 14.69 -1.35 17.59
N ILE A 93 15.32 -0.17 17.61
CA ILE A 93 15.56 0.62 16.40
C ILE A 93 16.52 -0.11 15.45
N ALA A 94 17.58 -0.75 15.98
CA ALA A 94 18.51 -1.53 15.16
C ALA A 94 17.84 -2.75 14.50
N GLU A 95 16.95 -3.45 15.23
CA GLU A 95 16.18 -4.58 14.69
C GLU A 95 15.25 -4.13 13.54
N VAL A 96 14.50 -3.03 13.72
CA VAL A 96 13.63 -2.48 12.66
C VAL A 96 14.44 -1.99 11.46
N SER A 97 15.60 -1.37 11.71
CA SER A 97 16.47 -0.83 10.65
C SER A 97 17.10 -1.91 9.78
N ALA A 98 17.15 -3.16 10.24
CA ALA A 98 17.67 -4.28 9.48
C ALA A 98 16.61 -4.92 8.55
N LEU A 99 15.34 -4.57 8.71
CA LEU A 99 14.25 -5.17 7.94
C LEU A 99 14.11 -4.54 6.56
N THR A 100 13.74 -5.39 5.61
CA THR A 100 13.48 -5.03 4.23
C THR A 100 12.01 -5.24 3.88
N VAL A 101 11.58 -4.64 2.76
CA VAL A 101 10.20 -4.74 2.29
C VAL A 101 9.75 -6.20 2.12
N LYS A 102 10.61 -7.08 1.59
CA LYS A 102 10.27 -8.50 1.37
C LYS A 102 9.91 -9.25 2.65
N ASP A 103 10.40 -8.79 3.81
CA ASP A 103 10.18 -9.46 5.09
C ASP A 103 8.76 -9.25 5.62
N VAL A 104 8.04 -8.24 5.09
CA VAL A 104 6.72 -7.81 5.58
C VAL A 104 5.65 -7.83 4.47
N MET A 105 6.02 -7.54 3.22
CA MET A 105 5.07 -7.40 2.11
C MET A 105 4.13 -8.60 1.96
N ASN A 106 2.93 -8.34 1.45
CA ASN A 106 2.11 -9.40 0.89
C ASN A 106 2.63 -9.79 -0.51
N THR A 107 3.12 -11.02 -0.64
CA THR A 107 3.65 -11.60 -1.88
C THR A 107 2.56 -12.03 -2.87
N ASP A 108 1.31 -12.12 -2.42
CA ASP A 108 0.15 -12.48 -3.26
C ASP A 108 -0.95 -11.41 -3.12
N PRO A 109 -0.73 -10.20 -3.66
CA PRO A 109 -1.73 -9.15 -3.65
C PRO A 109 -2.88 -9.46 -4.61
N LEU A 110 -4.09 -9.09 -4.20
CA LEU A 110 -5.18 -8.92 -5.16
C LEU A 110 -4.78 -7.85 -6.18
N THR A 111 -4.98 -8.12 -7.47
CA THR A 111 -4.67 -7.21 -8.57
C THR A 111 -5.87 -7.08 -9.50
N LEU A 112 -5.91 -5.99 -10.27
CA LEU A 112 -6.84 -5.83 -11.38
C LEU A 112 -6.06 -5.68 -12.69
N PRO A 113 -6.57 -6.21 -13.82
CA PRO A 113 -5.98 -5.92 -15.11
C PRO A 113 -6.26 -4.46 -15.51
N GLU A 114 -5.38 -3.86 -16.30
CA GLU A 114 -5.56 -2.50 -16.82
C GLU A 114 -6.79 -2.33 -17.72
N THR A 115 -7.39 -3.43 -18.16
CA THR A 115 -8.63 -3.49 -18.93
C THR A 115 -9.88 -3.59 -18.04
N ALA A 116 -9.73 -3.64 -16.71
CA ALA A 116 -10.84 -3.73 -15.78
C ALA A 116 -11.78 -2.53 -15.91
N SER A 117 -13.05 -2.77 -15.64
CA SER A 117 -14.09 -1.75 -15.55
C SER A 117 -14.16 -1.15 -14.15
N TYR A 118 -14.88 -0.03 -14.04
CA TYR A 118 -15.28 0.53 -12.74
C TYR A 118 -16.02 -0.51 -11.87
N ASP A 119 -16.93 -1.28 -12.46
CA ASP A 119 -17.73 -2.27 -11.73
C ASP A 119 -16.88 -3.42 -11.19
N ASP A 120 -15.83 -3.83 -11.91
CA ASP A 120 -14.85 -4.81 -11.43
C ASP A 120 -14.11 -4.32 -10.18
N ALA A 121 -13.73 -3.03 -10.16
CA ALA A 121 -13.08 -2.43 -9.00
C ALA A 121 -14.03 -2.32 -7.80
N VAL A 122 -15.28 -1.91 -8.02
CA VAL A 122 -16.32 -1.88 -6.97
C VAL A 122 -16.55 -3.29 -6.41
N PHE A 123 -16.66 -4.29 -7.28
CA PHE A 123 -16.81 -5.68 -6.88
C PHE A 123 -15.61 -6.14 -6.04
N ALA A 124 -14.38 -5.90 -6.51
CA ALA A 124 -13.17 -6.26 -5.80
C ALA A 124 -13.12 -5.68 -4.38
N PHE A 125 -13.43 -4.39 -4.20
CA PHE A 125 -13.45 -3.77 -2.87
C PHE A 125 -14.61 -4.26 -1.98
N ARG A 126 -15.76 -4.62 -2.57
CA ARG A 126 -16.90 -5.16 -1.82
C ARG A 126 -16.59 -6.55 -1.28
N GLU A 127 -16.04 -7.44 -2.11
CA GLU A 127 -15.72 -8.81 -1.72
C GLU A 127 -14.48 -8.87 -0.81
N HIS A 128 -13.53 -7.95 -0.98
CA HIS A 128 -12.26 -7.93 -0.25
C HIS A 128 -12.10 -6.67 0.61
N HIS A 129 -12.93 -6.54 1.65
CA HIS A 129 -12.99 -5.37 2.55
C HIS A 129 -11.68 -4.98 3.29
N ARG A 130 -10.66 -5.85 3.29
CA ARG A 130 -9.34 -5.62 3.89
C ARG A 130 -8.27 -5.18 2.88
N VAL A 131 -8.60 -5.17 1.59
CA VAL A 131 -7.64 -4.82 0.54
C VAL A 131 -7.79 -3.35 0.21
N ASN A 132 -6.72 -2.60 0.44
CA ASN A 132 -6.57 -1.23 -0.02
C ASN A 132 -5.08 -0.85 0.07
N PRO A 133 -4.46 -0.36 -1.00
CA PRO A 133 -4.99 -0.25 -2.36
C PRO A 133 -4.83 -1.56 -3.17
N ILE A 134 -5.35 -1.60 -4.39
CA ILE A 134 -5.22 -2.70 -5.36
C ILE A 134 -4.29 -2.25 -6.50
N PRO A 135 -3.17 -2.95 -6.78
CA PRO A 135 -2.36 -2.68 -7.96
C PRO A 135 -3.09 -3.06 -9.26
N VAL A 136 -2.99 -2.18 -10.26
CA VAL A 136 -3.47 -2.42 -11.61
C VAL A 136 -2.28 -2.82 -12.49
N ILE A 137 -2.41 -3.93 -13.21
CA ILE A 137 -1.30 -4.52 -13.99
C ILE A 137 -1.66 -4.74 -15.46
N ASN A 138 -0.66 -4.69 -16.33
CA ASN A 138 -0.81 -5.09 -17.72
C ASN A 138 -0.62 -6.61 -17.92
N ALA A 139 -0.77 -7.08 -19.16
CA ALA A 139 -0.58 -8.50 -19.52
C ALA A 139 0.84 -9.04 -19.23
N LYS A 140 1.85 -8.17 -19.10
CA LYS A 140 3.24 -8.54 -18.75
C LYS A 140 3.49 -8.59 -17.23
N LYS A 141 2.47 -8.30 -16.41
CA LYS A 141 2.52 -8.14 -14.94
C LYS A 141 3.30 -6.92 -14.47
N GLU A 142 3.46 -5.91 -15.32
CA GLU A 142 4.02 -4.62 -14.92
C GLU A 142 2.90 -3.76 -14.33
N VAL A 143 3.22 -2.95 -13.32
CA VAL A 143 2.26 -2.06 -12.67
C VAL A 143 1.98 -0.86 -13.57
N THR A 144 0.72 -0.65 -13.93
CA THR A 144 0.27 0.48 -14.76
C THR A 144 -0.54 1.50 -13.97
N GLY A 145 -0.99 1.13 -12.77
CA GLY A 145 -1.70 2.03 -11.87
C GLY A 145 -1.93 1.41 -10.50
N VAL A 146 -2.50 2.20 -9.61
CA VAL A 146 -2.99 1.76 -8.30
C VAL A 146 -4.37 2.36 -8.10
N ILE A 147 -5.30 1.57 -7.59
CA ILE A 147 -6.64 2.01 -7.25
C ILE A 147 -6.90 1.80 -5.75
N SER A 148 -7.45 2.81 -5.10
CA SER A 148 -7.87 2.83 -3.71
C SER A 148 -9.39 2.90 -3.61
N ARG A 149 -9.92 2.69 -2.41
CA ARG A 149 -11.35 2.90 -2.14
C ARG A 149 -11.80 4.34 -2.37
N PHE A 150 -10.89 5.31 -2.22
CA PHE A 150 -11.19 6.73 -2.47
C PHE A 150 -11.40 7.00 -3.97
N ASP A 151 -10.68 6.28 -4.84
CA ASP A 151 -10.80 6.46 -6.29
C ASP A 151 -12.17 6.07 -6.83
N ILE A 152 -12.85 5.13 -6.19
CA ILE A 152 -14.24 4.74 -6.52
C ILE A 152 -15.20 5.93 -6.38
N LEU A 153 -14.89 6.91 -5.52
CA LEU A 153 -15.72 8.09 -5.31
C LEU A 153 -15.46 9.20 -6.33
N LYS A 154 -14.34 9.16 -7.08
CA LYS A 154 -13.96 10.21 -8.04
C LYS A 154 -15.06 10.56 -9.04
N PRO A 155 -15.81 9.60 -9.64
CA PRO A 155 -16.88 9.93 -10.57
C PRO A 155 -18.01 10.79 -9.98
N LEU A 156 -18.21 10.80 -8.66
CA LEU A 156 -19.25 11.64 -8.02
C LEU A 156 -19.03 13.14 -8.27
N HIS A 157 -17.77 13.58 -8.30
CA HIS A 157 -17.42 14.97 -8.62
C HIS A 157 -17.78 15.33 -10.07
N ILE A 158 -17.72 14.37 -10.98
CA ILE A 158 -18.09 14.55 -12.39
C ILE A 158 -19.61 14.70 -12.54
N VAL A 159 -20.39 13.98 -11.73
CA VAL A 159 -21.86 14.04 -11.75
C VAL A 159 -22.40 15.31 -11.05
N GLN A 160 -21.70 15.82 -10.03
CA GLN A 160 -22.08 17.04 -9.30
C GLN A 160 -21.57 18.33 -9.94
N GLY A 161 -20.70 18.25 -10.95
CA GLY A 161 -20.19 19.37 -11.74
C GLY A 161 -21.12 19.84 -12.88
N LYS A 162 -22.43 19.55 -12.78
CA LYS A 162 -23.51 20.16 -13.55
C LYS A 162 -24.48 20.85 -12.61
#